data_AF-A0A5C7ZL24-F1
#
_entry.id   AF-A0A5C7ZL24-F1
#
_cell.length_a   1.000
_cell.length_b   1.000
_cell.length_c   1.000
_cell.angle_alpha   90.00
_cell.angle_beta   90.00
_cell.angle_gamma   90.00
#
_symmetry.space_group_name_H-M   'P 1'
#
loop_
_entity.id
_entity.type
_entity.pdbx_description
1 polymer ?
#
loop_
_entity_poly.entity_id
_entity_poly.type
_entity_poly.pdbx_seq_one_letter_code
_entity_poly.pdbx_strand_id
1 'polypeptide(L)' 'MNLALRPAGARRTASLTAGTRLLREWQGHTHEVLVLPKGFEHQDKTYTSLSAVARAITGNPWSGPAFFGVRR' A
#
# COMPACT_ATOMS: atom_id res chain seq x y z
N MET A 1 22.99 6.27 16.60
CA MET A 1 23.13 6.11 15.14
C MET A 1 21.74 6.11 14.50
N ASN A 2 21.19 7.31 14.28
CA ASN A 2 19.86 7.47 13.67
C ASN A 2 20.04 7.79 12.19
N LEU A 3 19.64 6.87 11.31
CA LEU A 3 19.59 7.15 9.87
C LEU A 3 18.25 7.81 9.55
N ALA A 4 18.29 9.13 9.36
CA ALA A 4 17.16 9.93 8.90
C ALA A 4 16.78 9.50 7.47
N LEU A 5 15.61 8.89 7.31
CA LEU A 5 15.00 8.66 6.01
C LEU A 5 14.36 9.97 5.52
N ARG A 6 14.90 10.49 4.42
CA ARG A 6 14.40 11.68 3.70
C ARG A 6 12.92 11.52 3.32
N PRO A 7 12.04 12.51 3.54
CA PRO A 7 10.68 12.43 3.02
C PRO A 7 10.70 12.79 1.53
N ALA A 8 10.66 11.78 0.66
CA ALA A 8 10.43 12.00 -0.77
C ALA A 8 8.96 12.34 -1.01
N GLY A 9 8.71 13.58 -1.45
CA GLY A 9 7.53 14.10 -2.14
C GLY A 9 6.19 13.38 -1.90
N ALA A 10 5.44 13.83 -0.89
CA ALA A 10 4.05 13.42 -0.71
C ALA A 10 3.18 13.99 -1.85
N ARG A 11 3.04 13.21 -2.93
CA ARG A 11 1.96 13.43 -3.91
C ARG A 11 0.66 13.24 -3.14
N ARG A 12 -0.16 14.29 -3.01
CA ARG A 12 -1.48 14.21 -2.37
C ARG A 12 -2.31 13.11 -3.06
N THR A 13 -2.35 11.95 -2.43
CA THR A 13 -3.27 10.84 -2.70
C THR A 13 -4.56 11.13 -1.95
N ALA A 14 -5.74 10.75 -2.49
CA ALA A 14 -6.93 10.53 -1.68
C ALA A 14 -6.48 9.92 -0.34
N SER A 15 -6.69 10.66 0.74
CA SER A 15 -6.20 10.30 2.05
C SER A 15 -7.02 9.13 2.55
N LEU A 16 -6.55 7.92 2.24
CA LEU A 16 -7.04 6.70 2.87
C LEU A 16 -6.84 6.87 4.38
N THR A 17 -7.93 6.71 5.12
CA THR A 17 -7.90 6.87 6.58
C THR A 17 -7.10 5.73 7.20
N ALA A 18 -6.21 6.05 8.14
CA ALA A 18 -5.54 5.01 8.92
C ALA A 18 -6.57 4.11 9.62
N GLY A 19 -6.35 2.80 9.61
CA GLY A 19 -7.31 1.81 10.08
C GLY A 19 -8.26 1.27 8.99
N THR A 20 -8.32 1.89 7.81
CA THR A 20 -9.04 1.30 6.67
C THR A 20 -8.37 0.00 6.24
N ARG A 21 -9.17 -1.03 5.95
CA ARG A 21 -8.69 -2.29 5.34
C ARG A 21 -9.09 -2.32 3.86
N LEU A 22 -8.12 -2.52 2.99
CA LEU A 22 -8.34 -2.78 1.58
C LEU A 22 -8.28 -4.29 1.36
N LEU A 23 -9.33 -4.83 0.76
CA LEU A 23 -9.39 -6.23 0.38
C LEU A 23 -9.21 -6.36 -1.13
N ARG A 24 -8.38 -7.31 -1.53
CA ARG A 24 -8.17 -7.60 -2.95
C ARG A 24 -7.99 -9.09 -3.19
N GLU A 25 -8.86 -9.65 -4.02
CA GLU A 25 -8.65 -11.00 -4.55
C GLU A 25 -7.61 -10.97 -5.69
N TRP A 26 -6.64 -11.88 -5.62
CA TRP A 26 -5.64 -12.11 -6.65
C TRP A 26 -5.20 -13.57 -6.64
N GLN A 27 -5.18 -14.22 -7.81
CA GLN A 27 -4.78 -15.63 -7.94
C GLN A 27 -5.51 -16.56 -6.95
N GLY A 28 -6.81 -16.35 -6.76
CA GLY A 28 -7.64 -17.13 -5.83
C GLY A 28 -7.38 -16.88 -4.34
N HIS A 29 -6.57 -15.89 -3.99
CA HIS A 29 -6.28 -15.53 -2.60
C HIS A 29 -6.75 -14.10 -2.29
N THR A 30 -7.41 -13.92 -1.15
CA THR A 30 -7.77 -12.59 -0.65
C THR A 30 -6.60 -11.99 0.11
N HIS A 31 -6.08 -10.88 -0.41
CA HIS A 31 -5.06 -10.08 0.22
C HIS A 31 -5.72 -8.95 1.02
N GLU A 32 -5.46 -8.91 2.32
CA GLU A 32 -5.84 -7.81 3.20
C GLU A 32 -4.67 -6.84 3.36
N VAL A 33 -4.96 -5.55 3.22
CA VAL A 33 -3.98 -4.46 3.39
C VAL A 33 -4.54 -3.44 4.37
N LEU A 34 -3.86 -3.26 5.50
CA LEU A 34 -4.23 -2.25 6.49
C LEU A 34 -3.56 -0.91 6.15
N VAL A 35 -4.34 0.16 6.13
CA VAL A 35 -3.82 1.52 5.97
C VAL A 35 -3.26 1.97 7.31
N LEU A 36 -1.98 2.32 7.33
CA LEU A 36 -1.28 2.85 8.50
C LEU A 36 -1.14 4.38 8.39
N PRO A 37 -0.87 5.10 9.49
CA PRO A 37 -0.65 6.54 9.45
C PRO A 37 0.46 7.00 8.49
N LYS A 38 1.43 6.13 8.19
CA LYS A 38 2.59 6.43 7.33
C LYS A 38 2.84 5.38 6.23
N GLY A 39 1.82 4.62 5.85
CA GLY A 39 1.99 3.58 4.84
C GLY A 39 0.89 2.52 4.88
N PHE A 40 1.29 1.28 4.66
CA PHE A 40 0.38 0.13 4.56
C PHE A 40 1.02 -1.09 5.18
N GLU A 41 0.21 -2.01 5.70
CA GLU A 41 0.65 -3.31 6.19
C GLU A 41 0.00 -4.42 5.37
N HIS A 42 0.78 -5.44 5.01
CA HIS A 42 0.31 -6.64 4.35
C HIS A 42 1.19 -7.83 4.76
N GLN A 43 0.59 -8.90 5.27
CA GLN A 43 1.29 -10.12 5.73
C GLN A 43 2.46 -9.78 6.69
N ASP A 44 2.16 -9.02 7.75
CA ASP A 44 3.12 -8.59 8.78
C ASP A 44 4.30 -7.74 8.26
N LYS A 45 4.21 -7.23 7.03
CA LYS A 45 5.22 -6.35 6.42
C LYS A 45 4.65 -4.98 6.15
N THR A 46 5.44 -3.94 6.43
CA THR A 46 5.07 -2.55 6.16
C THR A 46 5.61 -2.07 4.82
N TYR A 47 4.81 -1.24 4.14
CA TYR A 47 5.08 -0.72 2.81
C TYR A 47 4.80 0.79 2.78
N THR A 48 5.62 1.52 2.02
CA THR A 48 5.51 2.99 1.90
C THR A 48 4.45 3.43 0.89
N SER A 49 3.89 2.51 0.08
CA SER A 49 2.88 2.84 -0.93
C SER A 49 2.06 1.60 -1.35
N LEU A 50 0.83 1.83 -1.85
CA LEU A 50 0.02 0.76 -2.45
C LEU A 50 0.68 0.09 -3.65
N SER A 51 1.49 0.82 -4.43
CA SER A 51 2.22 0.22 -5.55
C SER A 51 3.30 -0.75 -5.06
N ALA A 52 3.91 -0.49 -3.90
CA ALA A 52 4.85 -1.45 -3.30
C ALA A 52 4.11 -2.72 -2.84
N VAL A 53 2.93 -2.58 -2.23
CA VAL A 53 2.08 -3.72 -1.85
C VAL A 53 1.63 -4.50 -3.09
N ALA A 54 1.11 -3.82 -4.12
CA ALA A 54 0.66 -4.46 -5.36
C ALA A 54 1.79 -5.24 -6.05
N ARG A 55 3.02 -4.72 -6.05
CA ARG A 55 4.20 -5.44 -6.53
C ARG A 55 4.52 -6.68 -5.70
N ALA A 56 4.42 -6.58 -4.37
CA ALA A 56 4.63 -7.73 -3.49
C ALA A 56 3.60 -8.84 -3.73
N ILE A 57 2.35 -8.48 -4.05
CA ILE A 57 1.27 -9.44 -4.34
C ILE A 57 1.40 -10.04 -5.74
N THR A 58 1.64 -9.20 -6.75
CA THR A 58 1.55 -9.61 -8.16
C THR A 58 2.88 -10.08 -8.76
N GLY A 59 4.01 -9.76 -8.13
CA GLY A 59 5.35 -9.96 -8.70
C GLY A 59 5.72 -8.96 -9.80
N ASN A 60 4.77 -8.16 -10.31
CA ASN A 60 4.96 -7.24 -11.43
C ASN A 60 4.60 -5.80 -11.04
N PRO A 61 5.17 -4.78 -11.71
CA PRO A 61 4.82 -3.38 -11.45
C PRO A 61 3.37 -3.08 -11.85
N TRP A 62 2.53 -2.84 -10.83
CA TRP A 62 1.15 -2.36 -10.99
C TRP A 62 0.94 -0.99 -10.33
N SER A 63 0.00 -0.21 -10.87
CA SER A 63 -0.54 0.97 -10.17
C SER A 63 -1.32 0.50 -8.96
N GLY A 64 -0.82 0.78 -7.75
CA GLY A 64 -1.45 0.36 -6.50
C GLY A 64 -2.91 0.82 -6.41
N PRO A 65 -3.21 2.10 -6.64
CA PRO A 65 -4.59 2.57 -6.62
C PRO A 65 -5.52 1.80 -7.57
N ALA A 66 -5.05 1.52 -8.79
CA ALA A 66 -5.83 0.76 -9.77
C ALA A 66 -6.03 -0.71 -9.34
N PHE A 67 -4.98 -1.34 -8.80
CA PHE A 67 -5.03 -2.71 -8.31
C PHE A 67 -6.02 -2.88 -7.15
N PHE A 68 -6.06 -1.92 -6.23
CA PHE A 68 -6.99 -1.92 -5.08
C PHE A 68 -8.34 -1.24 -5.38
N GLY A 69 -8.59 -0.79 -6.61
CA GLY A 69 -9.83 -0.11 -6.97
C GLY A 69 -10.06 1.22 -6.24
N VAL A 70 -9.02 1.82 -5.64
CA VAL A 70 -9.13 3.08 -4.93
C VAL A 70 -8.92 4.24 -5.89
N ARG A 71 -9.88 5.17 -5.91
CA ARG A 71 -9.80 6.39 -6.70
C ARG A 71 -9.06 7.46 -5.91
N ARG A 72 -8.29 8.29 -6.63
CA ARG A 72 -7.51 9.37 -6.05
C ARG A 72 -8.35 10.59 -5.76
#